data_AF-A0A2V8HHB5-F1
#
_entry.id   AF-A0A2V8HHB5-F1
#
_cell.length_a   1.000
_cell.length_b   1.000
_cell.length_c   1.000
_cell.angle_alpha   90.00
_cell.angle_beta   90.00
_cell.angle_gamma   90.00
#
_symmetry.space_group_name_H-M   'P 1'
#
loop_
_entity.id
_entity.type
_entity.pdbx_description
1 polymer ?
#
loop_
_entity_poly.entity_id
_entity_poly.type
_entity_poly.pdbx_seq_one_letter_code
_entity_poly.pdbx_strand_id
1 'polypeptide(L)'
;MGPGGRRATCARRRLRSPRDQAGRAGAAGVAHRIGRRITGVTITVYQKPTCTTCRQVHAALRDAGVDFEAVDYYTDPIPKAKLKELLRKMKMSARDLLRTREDIYKKLRLGERDLSDDEIVDLMVKHPDLIERPIVEKRRIVP
;
A
#
# COMPACT_ATOMS: atom_id res chain seq x y z
N MET A 1 -12.21 -66.81 28.84
CA MET A 1 -11.48 -65.57 29.20
C MET A 1 -11.65 -64.57 28.08
N GLY A 2 -12.12 -63.33 28.22
CA GLY A 2 -12.69 -62.54 29.29
C GLY A 2 -13.23 -61.26 28.59
N PRO A 3 -14.48 -60.83 28.82
CA PRO A 3 -15.10 -59.72 28.10
C PRO A 3 -15.01 -58.40 28.90
N GLY A 4 -15.05 -57.26 28.22
CA GLY A 4 -15.30 -55.94 28.85
C GLY A 4 -14.61 -54.82 28.07
N GLY A 5 -15.24 -53.70 27.72
CA GLY A 5 -16.56 -53.18 28.05
C GLY A 5 -16.76 -51.89 27.24
N ARG A 6 -18.02 -51.66 26.84
CA ARG A 6 -18.47 -50.43 26.16
C ARG A 6 -18.64 -49.29 27.17
N ARG A 7 -18.74 -48.07 26.61
CA ARG A 7 -19.30 -46.82 27.15
C ARG A 7 -18.30 -45.91 27.90
N ALA A 8 -18.14 -44.70 27.38
CA ALA A 8 -18.60 -43.48 28.05
C ALA A 8 -18.38 -42.26 27.14
N THR A 9 -19.47 -41.79 26.52
CA THR A 9 -19.61 -40.38 26.16
C THR A 9 -19.53 -39.54 27.44
N CYS A 10 -18.59 -38.60 27.53
CA CYS A 10 -18.66 -37.58 28.57
C CYS A 10 -18.16 -36.24 28.02
N ALA A 11 -19.10 -35.29 27.96
CA ALA A 11 -18.89 -33.90 27.68
C ALA A 11 -17.87 -33.26 28.63
N ARG A 12 -16.97 -32.43 28.10
CA ARG A 12 -16.30 -31.34 28.82
C ARG A 12 -16.28 -30.14 27.87
N ARG A 13 -17.31 -29.30 27.97
CA ARG A 13 -17.33 -28.07 28.78
C ARG A 13 -16.34 -27.04 28.25
N ARG A 14 -16.92 -26.01 27.64
CA ARG A 14 -16.32 -24.73 27.26
C ARG A 14 -15.34 -24.25 28.33
N LEU A 15 -14.14 -23.85 27.89
CA LEU A 15 -13.38 -22.81 28.55
C LEU A 15 -13.01 -21.77 27.50
N ARG A 16 -13.62 -20.59 27.67
CA ARG A 16 -13.19 -19.33 27.05
C ARG A 16 -11.72 -19.11 27.41
N SER A 17 -10.92 -18.66 26.45
CA SER A 17 -9.75 -17.82 26.74
C SER A 17 -10.14 -16.36 26.51
N PRO A 18 -10.44 -15.59 27.57
CA PRO A 18 -10.51 -14.14 27.51
C PRO A 18 -9.18 -13.61 28.03
N ARG A 19 -8.20 -13.40 27.15
CA ARG A 19 -6.92 -12.73 27.44
C ARG A 19 -6.15 -12.57 26.13
N ASP A 20 -6.57 -11.62 25.31
CA ASP A 20 -5.56 -10.77 24.66
C ASP A 20 -5.98 -9.33 24.93
N GLN A 21 -5.33 -8.80 25.95
CA GLN A 21 -5.50 -7.47 26.48
C GLN A 21 -4.69 -6.54 25.59
N ALA A 22 -5.33 -5.53 25.01
CA ALA A 22 -4.75 -4.20 24.91
C ALA A 22 -5.86 -3.18 24.65
N GLY A 23 -6.58 -2.83 25.72
CA GLY A 23 -7.16 -1.50 25.81
C GLY A 23 -6.02 -0.48 25.91
N ARG A 24 -6.07 0.55 25.07
CA ARG A 24 -5.60 1.88 25.46
C ARG A 24 -6.74 2.85 25.22
N ALA A 25 -7.28 3.30 26.34
CA ALA A 25 -8.15 4.44 26.46
C ALA A 25 -7.44 5.73 26.03
N GLY A 26 -8.22 6.65 25.47
CA GLY A 26 -8.14 8.08 25.75
C GLY A 26 -6.82 8.80 25.50
N ALA A 27 -6.71 9.43 24.33
CA ALA A 27 -6.31 10.83 24.27
C ALA A 27 -7.58 11.58 23.83
N ALA A 28 -8.31 12.26 24.72
CA ALA A 28 -7.99 13.62 25.17
C ALA A 28 -7.63 14.49 23.96
N GLY A 29 -8.55 15.40 23.62
CA GLY A 29 -8.58 16.10 22.36
C GLY A 29 -7.27 16.83 22.04
N VAL A 30 -6.72 16.51 20.88
CA VAL A 30 -6.13 17.55 20.06
C VAL A 30 -7.25 17.99 19.13
N ALA A 31 -7.85 19.13 19.44
CA ALA A 31 -8.55 19.91 18.44
C ALA A 31 -7.55 20.16 17.31
N HIS A 32 -7.57 19.33 16.28
CA HIS A 32 -6.83 19.58 15.06
C HIS A 32 -7.54 20.73 14.35
N ARG A 33 -7.26 21.93 14.86
CA ARG A 33 -7.65 23.20 14.29
C ARG A 33 -6.85 23.38 13.01
N ILE A 34 -7.23 22.68 11.96
CA ILE A 34 -6.83 23.02 10.59
C ILE A 34 -8.00 22.73 9.66
N GLY A 35 -9.07 23.50 9.88
CA GLY A 35 -9.94 23.92 8.80
C GLY A 35 -9.12 24.74 7.80
N ARG A 36 -8.41 24.06 6.90
CA ARG A 36 -8.10 24.61 5.59
C ARG A 36 -8.71 23.63 4.62
N ARG A 37 -9.96 23.88 4.21
CA ARG A 37 -10.55 23.20 3.06
C ARG A 37 -9.55 23.33 1.93
N ILE A 38 -8.85 22.26 1.58
CA ILE A 38 -7.96 22.27 0.43
C ILE A 38 -8.88 22.06 -0.78
N THR A 39 -9.66 23.07 -1.16
CA THR A 39 -10.63 23.02 -2.28
C THR A 39 -9.95 23.02 -3.66
N GLY A 40 -8.80 22.37 -3.76
CA GLY A 40 -7.97 22.38 -4.97
C GLY A 40 -6.82 21.39 -4.88
N VAL A 41 -6.97 20.27 -4.18
CA VAL A 41 -5.99 19.18 -4.25
C VAL A 41 -6.71 17.87 -4.55
N THR A 42 -6.34 17.25 -5.66
CA THR A 42 -6.75 15.88 -6.02
C THR A 42 -5.61 14.95 -5.66
N ILE A 43 -5.91 13.87 -4.94
CA ILE A 43 -4.93 12.85 -4.58
C ILE A 43 -5.23 11.58 -5.38
N THR A 44 -4.25 11.05 -6.09
CA THR A 44 -4.37 9.75 -6.78
C THR A 44 -3.40 8.78 -6.15
N VAL A 45 -3.89 7.62 -5.72
CA VAL A 45 -3.13 6.57 -5.05
C VAL A 45 -3.05 5.38 -5.99
N TYR A 46 -1.86 5.13 -6.54
CA TYR A 46 -1.57 3.95 -7.35
C TYR A 46 -1.15 2.79 -6.44
N GLN A 47 -1.93 1.72 -6.42
CA GLN A 47 -1.71 0.63 -5.48
C GLN A 47 -2.31 -0.69 -5.93
N LYS A 48 -1.92 -1.78 -5.26
CA LYS A 48 -2.58 -3.08 -5.36
C LYS A 48 -3.57 -3.26 -4.20
N PRO A 49 -4.83 -3.70 -4.43
CA PRO A 49 -5.86 -3.82 -3.39
C PRO A 49 -5.54 -4.81 -2.26
N THR A 50 -4.58 -5.71 -2.46
CA THR A 50 -4.17 -6.72 -1.47
C THR A 50 -3.19 -6.20 -0.42
N CYS A 51 -2.78 -4.94 -0.49
CA CYS A 51 -1.73 -4.40 0.39
C CYS A 51 -2.31 -3.82 1.70
N THR A 52 -1.83 -4.31 2.85
CA THR A 52 -2.28 -3.88 4.19
C THR A 52 -1.87 -2.45 4.52
N THR A 53 -0.68 -1.99 4.10
CA THR A 53 -0.24 -0.59 4.29
C THR A 53 -1.09 0.39 3.48
N CYS A 54 -1.53 -0.01 2.29
CA CYS A 54 -2.42 0.77 1.44
C CYS A 54 -3.79 1.05 2.11
N ARG A 55 -4.32 0.09 2.89
CA ARG A 55 -5.57 0.28 3.65
C ARG A 55 -5.43 1.35 4.74
N GLN A 56 -4.26 1.43 5.38
CA GLN A 56 -3.99 2.47 6.39
C GLN A 56 -3.92 3.86 5.75
N VAL A 57 -3.27 3.97 4.57
CA VAL A 57 -3.23 5.22 3.79
C VAL A 57 -4.65 5.66 3.39
N HIS A 58 -5.48 4.74 2.91
CA HIS A 58 -6.88 5.03 2.57
C HIS A 58 -7.69 5.53 3.77
N ALA A 59 -7.51 4.91 4.95
CA ALA A 59 -8.19 5.34 6.16
C ALA A 59 -7.75 6.75 6.57
N ALA A 60 -6.43 7.01 6.57
CA ALA A 60 -5.89 8.34 6.89
C ALA A 60 -6.39 9.44 5.94
N LEU A 61 -6.51 9.16 4.64
CA LEU A 61 -7.02 10.12 3.65
C LEU A 61 -8.53 10.39 3.84
N ARG A 62 -9.33 9.36 4.16
CA ARG A 62 -10.75 9.52 4.49
C ARG A 62 -10.95 10.30 5.79
N ASP A 63 -10.18 9.98 6.82
CA ASP A 63 -10.25 10.68 8.12
C ASP A 63 -9.86 12.15 7.99
N ALA A 64 -8.94 12.47 7.06
CA ALA A 64 -8.58 13.84 6.72
C ALA A 64 -9.67 14.58 5.90
N GLY A 65 -10.73 13.89 5.46
CA GLY A 65 -11.79 14.47 4.63
C GLY A 65 -11.30 14.91 3.25
N VAL A 66 -10.28 14.25 2.70
CA VAL A 66 -9.71 14.56 1.39
C VAL A 66 -10.19 13.54 0.36
N ASP A 67 -10.75 14.03 -0.74
CA ASP A 67 -11.10 13.18 -1.87
C ASP A 67 -9.83 12.61 -2.52
N PHE A 68 -9.81 11.29 -2.71
CA PHE A 68 -8.75 10.60 -3.42
C PHE A 68 -9.28 9.52 -4.35
N GLU A 69 -8.55 9.30 -5.42
CA GLU A 69 -8.80 8.25 -6.41
C GLU A 69 -7.80 7.11 -6.19
N ALA A 70 -8.27 5.87 -6.10
CA ALA A 70 -7.39 4.71 -6.00
C ALA A 70 -7.35 3.98 -7.34
N VAL A 71 -6.17 3.92 -7.95
CA VAL A 71 -5.95 3.30 -9.26
C VAL A 71 -5.16 2.00 -9.09
N ASP A 72 -5.72 0.89 -9.56
CA ASP A 72 -5.02 -0.38 -9.60
C ASP A 72 -4.13 -0.46 -10.84
N TYR A 73 -2.83 -0.26 -10.65
CA TYR A 73 -1.86 -0.26 -11.74
C TYR A 73 -1.64 -1.65 -12.37
N TYR A 74 -2.17 -2.73 -11.77
CA TYR A 74 -2.16 -4.06 -12.38
C TYR A 74 -3.29 -4.23 -13.40
N THR A 75 -4.40 -3.51 -13.21
CA THR A 75 -5.53 -3.48 -14.16
C THR A 75 -5.35 -2.37 -15.19
N ASP A 76 -4.89 -1.19 -14.76
CA ASP A 76 -4.65 -0.02 -15.61
C ASP A 76 -3.15 0.35 -15.57
N PRO A 77 -2.34 -0.18 -16.51
CA PRO A 77 -0.90 0.04 -16.48
C PRO A 77 -0.58 1.52 -16.74
N ILE A 78 0.25 2.10 -15.87
CA ILE A 78 0.64 3.51 -15.98
C ILE A 78 1.52 3.71 -17.24
N PRO A 79 1.15 4.62 -18.16
CA PRO A 79 1.93 4.84 -19.37
C PRO A 79 3.27 5.53 -19.06
N LYS A 80 4.27 5.30 -19.92
CA LYS A 80 5.61 5.92 -19.83
C LYS A 80 5.57 7.43 -19.62
N ALA A 81 4.71 8.14 -20.34
CA ALA A 81 4.57 9.59 -20.22
C ALA A 81 4.16 10.01 -18.79
N LYS A 82 3.23 9.25 -18.18
CA LYS A 82 2.75 9.52 -16.82
C LYS A 82 3.80 9.17 -15.76
N LEU A 83 4.54 8.07 -15.92
CA LEU A 83 5.67 7.75 -15.04
C LEU A 83 6.75 8.84 -15.05
N LYS A 84 7.11 9.36 -16.24
CA LYS A 84 8.04 10.49 -16.34
C LYS A 84 7.52 11.74 -15.65
N GLU A 85 6.22 12.04 -15.77
CA GLU A 85 5.59 13.15 -15.05
C GLU A 85 5.70 12.97 -13.53
N LEU A 86 5.41 11.77 -13.03
CA LEU A 86 5.50 11.42 -11.61
C LEU A 86 6.94 11.57 -11.09
N LEU A 87 7.93 11.07 -11.82
CA LEU A 87 9.35 11.21 -11.46
C LEU A 87 9.77 12.69 -11.39
N ARG A 88 9.37 13.51 -12.36
CA ARG A 88 9.63 14.96 -12.36
C ARG A 88 8.99 15.66 -11.17
N LYS A 89 7.77 15.27 -10.80
CA LYS A 89 7.05 15.81 -9.64
C LYS A 89 7.71 15.43 -8.31
N MET A 90 8.17 14.18 -8.20
CA MET A 90 8.87 13.68 -7.03
C MET A 90 10.32 14.21 -6.95
N LYS A 91 10.88 14.71 -8.06
CA LYS A 91 12.30 15.08 -8.21
C LYS A 91 13.23 13.93 -7.82
N MET A 92 12.82 12.72 -8.17
CA MET A 92 13.55 11.47 -7.90
C MET A 92 13.99 10.85 -9.22
N SER A 93 15.08 10.08 -9.19
CA SER A 93 15.52 9.33 -10.36
C SER A 93 14.60 8.14 -10.62
N ALA A 94 14.57 7.61 -11.84
CA ALA A 94 13.81 6.40 -12.13
C ALA A 94 14.35 5.20 -11.33
N ARG A 95 15.65 5.20 -11.00
CA ARG A 95 16.27 4.18 -10.14
C ARG A 95 15.72 4.19 -8.72
N ASP A 96 15.43 5.35 -8.14
CA ASP A 96 14.91 5.44 -6.78
C ASP A 96 13.47 4.91 -6.65
N LEU A 97 12.74 4.89 -7.78
CA LEU A 97 11.39 4.32 -7.85
C LEU A 97 11.42 2.78 -8.04
N LEU A 98 12.58 2.20 -8.34
CA LEU A 98 12.70 0.74 -8.50
C LEU A 98 12.71 0.05 -7.13
N ARG A 99 11.84 -0.94 -6.99
CA ARG A 99 11.80 -1.81 -5.83
C ARG A 99 12.93 -2.84 -5.90
N THR A 100 14.06 -2.52 -5.28
CA THR A 100 15.29 -3.34 -5.26
C THR A 100 15.10 -4.75 -4.69
N ARG A 101 14.02 -4.98 -3.94
CA ARG A 101 13.69 -6.26 -3.29
C ARG A 101 12.93 -7.24 -4.21
N GLU A 102 12.44 -6.81 -5.37
CA GLU A 102 11.71 -7.68 -6.29
C GLU A 102 12.64 -8.63 -7.05
N ASP A 103 12.16 -9.85 -7.31
CA ASP A 103 12.95 -10.86 -8.02
C ASP A 103 13.29 -10.42 -9.45
N ILE A 104 12.41 -9.66 -10.09
CA ILE A 104 12.63 -9.13 -11.45
C ILE A 104 13.83 -8.16 -11.46
N TYR A 105 14.01 -7.36 -10.42
CA TYR A 105 15.14 -6.43 -10.30
C TYR A 105 16.48 -7.21 -10.32
N LYS A 106 16.55 -8.32 -9.58
CA LYS A 106 17.72 -9.21 -9.53
C LYS A 106 17.92 -9.98 -10.83
N LYS A 107 16.83 -10.52 -11.42
CA LYS A 107 16.87 -11.26 -12.69
C LYS A 107 17.41 -10.41 -13.83
N LEU A 108 17.01 -9.13 -13.89
CA LEU A 108 17.45 -8.19 -14.91
C LEU A 108 18.78 -7.50 -14.58
N ARG A 109 19.36 -7.77 -13.39
CA ARG A 109 20.59 -7.17 -12.87
C ARG A 109 20.60 -5.65 -12.98
N LEU A 110 19.48 -4.99 -12.66
CA LEU A 110 19.32 -3.54 -12.84
C LEU A 110 20.27 -2.71 -11.96
N GLY A 111 20.80 -3.28 -10.88
CA GLY A 111 21.81 -2.65 -10.04
C GLY A 111 23.24 -2.71 -10.61
N GLU A 112 23.52 -3.63 -11.53
CA GLU A 112 24.84 -3.77 -12.20
C GLU A 112 24.89 -3.02 -13.53
N ARG A 113 23.72 -2.71 -14.11
CA ARG A 113 23.61 -2.06 -15.41
C ARG A 113 23.53 -0.55 -15.27
N ASP A 114 24.32 0.15 -16.08
CA ASP A 114 24.17 1.60 -16.20
C ASP A 114 23.07 1.97 -17.20
N LEU A 115 21.82 1.89 -16.76
CA LEU A 115 20.65 2.23 -17.56
C LEU A 115 20.28 3.69 -17.37
N SER A 116 19.87 4.34 -18.47
CA SER A 116 19.31 5.67 -18.41
C SER A 116 17.90 5.66 -17.80
N ASP A 117 17.46 6.78 -17.23
CA ASP A 117 16.11 6.91 -16.67
C ASP A 117 15.02 6.51 -17.68
N ASP A 118 15.23 6.83 -18.96
CA ASP A 118 14.31 6.49 -20.03
C ASP A 118 14.14 4.97 -20.23
N GLU A 119 15.24 4.22 -20.17
CA GLU A 119 15.24 2.76 -20.28
C GLU A 119 14.61 2.10 -19.05
N ILE A 120 14.87 2.66 -17.87
CA ILE A 120 14.26 2.19 -16.63
C ILE A 120 12.74 2.38 -16.69
N VAL A 121 12.26 3.53 -17.19
CA VAL A 121 10.83 3.75 -17.36
C VAL A 121 10.24 2.77 -18.39
N ASP A 122 10.94 2.45 -19.48
CA ASP A 122 10.48 1.41 -20.41
C ASP A 122 10.35 0.03 -19.73
N LEU A 123 11.29 -0.31 -18.85
CA LEU A 123 11.23 -1.53 -18.06
C LEU A 123 10.09 -1.52 -17.05
N MET A 124 9.79 -0.38 -16.41
CA MET A 124 8.65 -0.23 -15.51
C MET A 124 7.32 -0.42 -16.21
N VAL A 125 7.18 0.06 -17.46
CA VAL A 125 5.96 -0.16 -18.26
C VAL A 125 5.80 -1.63 -18.63
N LYS A 126 6.91 -2.31 -18.97
CA LYS A 126 6.89 -3.76 -19.27
C LYS A 126 6.67 -4.62 -18.02
N HIS A 127 7.16 -4.17 -16.87
CA HIS A 127 7.14 -4.89 -15.60
C HIS A 127 6.68 -3.96 -14.47
N PRO A 128 5.36 -3.76 -14.31
CA PRO A 128 4.83 -2.86 -13.28
C PRO A 128 5.16 -3.29 -11.85
N ASP A 129 5.53 -4.56 -11.63
CA ASP A 129 6.00 -5.06 -10.33
C ASP A 129 7.31 -4.41 -9.87
N LEU A 130 8.11 -3.86 -10.79
CA LEU A 130 9.36 -3.15 -10.46
C LEU A 130 9.12 -1.81 -9.76
N ILE A 131 7.90 -1.29 -9.79
CA ILE A 131 7.55 0.03 -9.27
C ILE A 131 7.34 -0.07 -7.75
N GLU A 132 7.95 0.84 -6.98
CA GLU A 132 7.73 0.92 -5.54
C GLU A 132 6.27 1.24 -5.21
N ARG A 133 5.73 0.57 -4.19
CA ARG A 133 4.31 0.66 -3.80
C ARG A 133 4.16 1.24 -2.39
N PRO A 134 3.08 2.00 -2.09
CA PRO A 134 2.15 2.67 -3.00
C PRO A 134 2.74 3.99 -3.54
N ILE A 135 2.33 4.43 -4.74
CA ILE A 135 2.64 5.77 -5.23
C ILE A 135 1.45 6.68 -4.93
N VAL A 136 1.72 7.79 -4.24
CA VAL A 136 0.71 8.82 -3.95
C VAL A 136 1.04 10.08 -4.75
N GLU A 137 0.22 10.39 -5.75
CA GLU A 137 0.28 11.64 -6.51
C GLU A 137 -0.62 12.69 -5.84
N LYS A 138 -0.03 13.79 -5.37
CA LYS A 138 -0.77 14.97 -4.92
C LYS A 138 -0.77 16.03 -6.01
N ARG A 139 -1.92 16.23 -6.67
CA ARG A 139 -2.11 17.29 -7.67
C ARG A 139 -2.76 18.50 -7.03
N ARG A 140 -2.10 19.66 -7.08
CA ARG A 140 -2.70 20.94 -6.69
C ARG A 140 -3.33 21.60 -7.92
N ILE A 141 -4.64 21.77 -7.89
CA ILE A 141 -5.40 22.62 -8.80
C ILE A 141 -5.26 24.04 -8.25
N VAL A 142 -4.57 24.90 -9.01
CA VAL A 142 -4.49 26.34 -8.73
C VAL A 142 -5.52 27.00 -9.64
N PRO A 143 -6.50 27.75 -9.10
CA PRO A 143 -7.47 28.49 -9.91
C PRO A 143 -6.82 29.68 -10.63
#